data_AF-A0A357CV14-F1
#
_entry.id   AF-A0A357CV14-F1
#
_cell.length_a   1.000
_cell.length_b   1.000
_cell.length_c   1.000
_cell.angle_alpha   90.00
_cell.angle_beta   90.00
_cell.angle_gamma   90.00
#
_symmetry.space_group_name_H-M   'P 1'
#
loop_
_entity.id
_entity.type
_entity.pdbx_description
1 polymer ?
#
loop_
_entity_poly.entity_id
_entity_poly.type
_entity_poly.pdbx_seq_one_letter_code
_entity_poly.pdbx_strand_id
1 'polypeptide(L)'
;MNEAIEADRVIVLNKGEVFLDGTPEEIFSQVEKLKSVSLSVPQVTELLYLLDSDGYDFPKGVLHTMQAADVIEKKAAGLKKGVSGT
;
A
#
# COMPACT_ATOMS: atom_id res chain seq x y z
N MET A 1 -10.25 -2.14 11.29
CA MET A 1 -9.48 -2.41 10.05
C MET A 1 -8.13 -3.05 10.32
N ASN A 2 -7.63 -2.99 11.56
CA ASN A 2 -6.39 -3.67 11.96
C ASN A 2 -6.53 -5.19 11.91
N GLU A 3 -7.73 -5.73 12.09
CA GLU A 3 -7.98 -7.17 12.17
C GLU A 3 -7.60 -7.91 10.89
N ALA A 4 -7.86 -7.31 9.72
CA ALA A 4 -7.50 -7.89 8.42
C ALA A 4 -6.01 -7.72 8.09
N ILE A 5 -5.33 -6.75 8.70
CA ILE A 5 -3.89 -6.52 8.53
C ILE A 5 -3.10 -7.58 9.30
N GLU A 6 -3.57 -7.97 10.48
CA GLU A 6 -2.90 -8.96 11.36
C GLU A 6 -3.29 -10.42 11.07
N ALA A 7 -4.10 -10.66 10.04
CA ALA A 7 -4.57 -12.00 9.69
C ALA A 7 -3.55 -12.77 8.83
N ASP A 8 -3.53 -14.09 8.92
CA ASP A 8 -2.67 -14.90 8.02
C ASP A 8 -3.21 -14.97 6.58
N ARG A 9 -4.52 -14.76 6.41
CA ARG A 9 -5.23 -14.85 5.13
C ARG A 9 -6.42 -13.90 5.11
N VAL A 10 -6.62 -13.24 3.99
CA VAL A 10 -7.72 -12.32 3.73
C VAL A 10 -8.46 -12.76 2.47
N ILE A 11 -9.78 -12.95 2.61
CA ILE A 11 -10.68 -13.25 1.50
C ILE A 11 -11.63 -12.07 1.33
N VAL A 12 -11.62 -11.47 0.15
CA VAL A 12 -12.54 -10.40 -0.22
C VAL A 12 -13.72 -11.00 -0.94
N LEU A 13 -14.92 -10.80 -0.39
CA LEU A 13 -16.18 -11.22 -1.01
C LEU A 13 -16.82 -10.02 -1.72
N ASN A 14 -17.27 -10.23 -2.95
CA ASN A 14 -18.05 -9.25 -3.69
C ASN A 14 -19.25 -9.94 -4.33
N LYS A 15 -20.46 -9.46 -4.06
CA LYS A 15 -21.72 -10.00 -4.62
C LYS A 15 -21.88 -11.52 -4.50
N GLY A 16 -21.42 -12.10 -3.39
CA GLY A 16 -21.56 -13.53 -3.11
C GLY A 16 -20.46 -14.41 -3.73
N GLU A 17 -19.46 -13.81 -4.37
CA GLU A 17 -18.33 -14.52 -4.96
C GLU A 17 -17.01 -14.13 -4.28
N VAL A 18 -16.04 -15.04 -4.31
CA VAL A 18 -14.66 -14.76 -3.89
C VAL A 18 -14.02 -13.88 -4.95
N PHE A 19 -13.77 -12.62 -4.59
CA PHE A 19 -13.20 -11.61 -5.47
C PHE A 19 -11.68 -11.58 -5.41
N LEU A 20 -11.12 -11.67 -4.19
CA LEU A 20 -9.68 -11.81 -3.96
C LEU A 20 -9.44 -12.79 -2.80
N ASP A 21 -8.31 -13.49 -2.84
CA ASP A 21 -7.88 -14.45 -1.82
C ASP A 21 -6.36 -14.47 -1.76
N GLY A 22 -5.79 -14.20 -0.58
CA GLY A 22 -4.34 -14.13 -0.39
C GLY A 22 -3.95 -13.63 0.99
N THR A 23 -2.68 -13.27 1.12
CA THR A 23 -2.14 -12.62 2.33
C THR A 23 -2.62 -11.15 2.44
N PRO A 24 -2.61 -10.54 3.64
CA PRO A 24 -2.94 -9.12 3.78
C PRO A 24 -2.15 -8.23 2.84
N GLU A 25 -0.85 -8.46 2.70
CA GLU A 25 0.05 -7.67 1.85
C GLU A 25 -0.37 -7.75 0.37
N GLU A 26 -0.68 -8.96 -0.11
CA GLU A 26 -1.15 -9.17 -1.48
C GLU A 26 -2.51 -8.52 -1.74
N ILE A 27 -3.44 -8.62 -0.79
CA ILE A 27 -4.79 -8.04 -0.93
C ILE A 27 -4.72 -6.52 -0.92
N PHE A 28 -4.10 -5.92 0.10
CA PHE A 28 -4.03 -4.48 0.26
C PHE A 28 -3.10 -3.80 -0.75
N SER A 29 -2.19 -4.53 -1.41
CA SER A 29 -1.45 -4.02 -2.57
C SER A 29 -2.35 -3.69 -3.78
N GLN A 30 -3.55 -4.28 -3.85
CA GLN A 30 -4.49 -4.13 -4.96
C GLN A 30 -5.50 -3.00 -4.70
N VAL A 31 -4.99 -1.80 -4.40
CA VAL A 31 -5.77 -0.62 -3.97
C VAL A 31 -6.93 -0.30 -4.93
N GLU A 32 -6.70 -0.29 -6.24
CA GLU A 32 -7.74 -0.01 -7.23
C GLU A 32 -8.88 -1.03 -7.20
N LYS A 33 -8.55 -2.33 -7.05
CA LYS A 33 -9.54 -3.39 -7.00
C LYS A 33 -10.37 -3.32 -5.71
N LEU A 34 -9.74 -2.99 -4.59
CA LEU A 34 -10.46 -2.81 -3.32
C LEU A 34 -11.38 -1.60 -3.38
N LYS A 35 -10.92 -0.48 -3.95
CA LYS A 35 -11.74 0.72 -4.16
C LYS A 35 -12.91 0.48 -5.12
N SER A 36 -12.76 -0.34 -6.15
CA SER A 36 -13.84 -0.65 -7.11
C SER A 36 -14.99 -1.46 -6.49
N VAL A 37 -14.75 -2.12 -5.36
CA VAL A 37 -15.76 -2.83 -4.56
C VAL A 37 -16.14 -2.08 -3.28
N SER A 38 -15.82 -0.78 -3.21
CA SER A 38 -16.13 0.11 -2.08
C SER A 38 -15.46 -0.28 -0.75
N LEU A 39 -14.35 -1.01 -0.80
CA LEU A 39 -13.53 -1.28 0.38
C LEU A 39 -12.44 -0.21 0.50
N SER A 40 -12.17 0.23 1.73
CA SER A 40 -11.04 1.08 2.03
C SER A 40 -9.76 0.26 2.20
N VAL A 41 -8.63 0.97 2.19
CA VAL A 41 -7.30 0.42 2.49
C VAL A 41 -6.69 1.17 3.66
N PRO A 42 -5.65 0.65 4.33
CA PRO A 42 -4.94 1.38 5.35
C PRO A 42 -4.40 2.72 4.81
N GLN A 43 -4.42 3.76 5.64
CA GLN A 43 -4.03 5.12 5.23
C GLN A 43 -2.60 5.18 4.69
N VAL A 44 -1.70 4.39 5.27
CA VAL A 44 -0.29 4.32 4.84
C VAL A 44 -0.14 3.66 3.48
N THR A 45 -0.94 2.63 3.21
CA THR A 45 -1.00 1.97 1.90
C THR A 45 -1.52 2.94 0.84
N GLU A 46 -2.57 3.70 1.15
CA GLU A 46 -3.12 4.70 0.24
C GLU A 46 -2.11 5.81 -0.07
N LEU A 47 -1.41 6.34 0.94
CA LEU A 47 -0.38 7.35 0.75
C LEU A 47 0.72 6.87 -0.21
N LEU A 48 1.27 5.68 0.03
CA LEU A 48 2.33 5.13 -0.79
C LEU A 48 1.85 4.83 -2.21
N TYR A 49 0.61 4.36 -2.37
CA TYR A 49 -0.01 4.17 -3.68
C TYR A 49 -0.14 5.48 -4.48
N LEU A 50 -0.53 6.59 -3.83
CA LEU A 50 -0.61 7.89 -4.48
C LEU A 50 0.76 8.41 -4.89
N LEU A 51 1.77 8.28 -4.02
CA LEU A 51 3.15 8.66 -4.34
C LEU A 51 3.75 7.83 -5.48
N ASP A 52 3.44 6.52 -5.53
CA ASP A 52 3.82 5.65 -6.64
C ASP A 52 3.16 6.10 -7.95
N SER A 53 1.87 6.42 -7.89
CA SER A 53 1.08 6.92 -9.04
C SER A 53 1.59 8.26 -9.57
N ASP A 54 2.18 9.09 -8.70
CA ASP A 54 2.82 10.36 -9.05
C ASP A 54 4.27 10.20 -9.57
N GLY A 55 4.77 8.96 -9.71
CA GLY A 55 6.06 8.66 -10.34
C GLY A 55 7.25 8.60 -9.39
N TYR A 56 7.04 8.59 -8.07
CA TYR A 56 8.12 8.49 -7.09
C TYR A 56 8.61 7.05 -6.82
N ASP A 57 7.99 6.05 -7.45
CA ASP A 57 8.36 4.62 -7.39
C ASP A 57 8.38 4.10 -5.94
N PHE A 58 7.22 3.81 -5.37
CA PHE A 58 7.09 3.36 -3.98
C PHE A 58 6.62 1.90 -3.91
N PRO A 59 7.11 1.11 -2.94
CA PRO A 59 6.70 -0.28 -2.80
C PRO A 59 5.23 -0.38 -2.38
N LYS A 60 4.56 -1.40 -2.94
CA LYS A 60 3.17 -1.75 -2.62
C LYS A 60 3.11 -2.72 -1.45
N GLY A 61 1.94 -2.84 -0.82
CA GLY A 61 1.70 -3.82 0.26
C GLY A 61 2.30 -3.44 1.62
N VAL A 62 2.70 -2.17 1.81
CA VAL A 62 3.11 -1.68 3.14
C VAL A 62 1.85 -1.33 3.94
N LEU A 63 1.69 -2.00 5.08
CA LEU A 63 0.46 -1.92 5.90
C LEU A 63 0.67 -1.17 7.22
N HIS A 64 1.92 -1.03 7.67
CA HIS A 64 2.24 -0.42 8.96
C HIS A 64 2.94 0.92 8.84
N THR A 65 2.59 1.84 9.75
CA THR A 65 3.10 3.22 9.76
C THR A 65 4.61 3.31 9.89
N MET A 66 5.21 2.52 10.78
CA MET A 66 6.67 2.57 10.98
C MET A 66 7.42 2.10 9.73
N GLN A 67 6.94 1.02 9.09
CA GLN A 67 7.52 0.53 7.84
C GLN A 67 7.37 1.56 6.70
N ALA A 68 6.22 2.24 6.61
CA ALA A 68 6.01 3.31 5.63
C ALA A 68 6.97 4.49 5.87
N ALA A 69 7.19 4.89 7.12
CA ALA A 69 8.14 5.93 7.48
C ALA A 69 9.57 5.58 7.04
N ASP A 70 10.03 4.35 7.32
CA ASP A 70 11.36 3.88 6.93
C ASP A 70 11.55 3.89 5.40
N VAL A 71 10.53 3.47 4.65
CA VAL A 71 10.54 3.46 3.18
C VAL A 71 10.64 4.89 2.64
N ILE A 72 9.82 5.80 3.18
CA ILE A 72 9.82 7.22 2.78
C ILE A 72 11.16 7.87 3.11
N GLU A 73 11.72 7.63 4.29
CA GLU A 73 13.02 8.18 4.68
C GLU A 73 14.13 7.73 3.73
N LYS A 74 14.19 6.42 3.42
CA LYS A 74 15.19 5.86 2.49
C LYS A 74 15.09 6.48 1.10
N LYS A 75 13.86 6.60 0.56
CA LYS A 75 13.62 7.24 -0.76
C LYS A 75 13.96 8.73 -0.73
N ALA A 76 13.55 9.47 0.31
CA ALA A 76 13.84 10.90 0.46
C ALA A 76 15.34 11.19 0.63
N ALA A 77 16.07 10.34 1.34
CA ALA A 77 17.53 10.44 1.47
C ALA A 77 18.24 10.22 0.12
N GLY A 78 17.71 9.33 -0.72
CA GLY A 78 18.17 9.12 -2.10
C GLY A 78 17.96 10.34 -2.99
N LEU A 79 16.81 11.02 -2.86
CA LEU A 79 16.47 12.22 -3.65
C LEU A 79 17.37 13.43 -3.32
N LYS A 80 17.79 13.59 -2.05
CA LYS A 80 18.70 14.69 -1.65
C LYS A 80 20.09 14.60 -2.27
N LYS A 81 20.55 13.43 -2.71
CA LYS A 81 21.86 13.28 -3.39
C LYS A 81 21.86 13.74 -4.84
N GLY A 82 20.70 14.03 -5.44
CA GLY A 82 20.56 14.50 -6.83
C GLY A 82 20.51 16.01 -7.03
N VAL A 83 20.48 16.81 -5.94
CA VAL A 83 20.34 18.29 -6.00
C VAL A 83 21.57 18.94 -5.35
N SER A 84 22.76 18.59 -5.83
CA SER A 84 23.99 19.35 -5.61
C SER A 84 24.67 19.51 -6.95
N GLY A 85 24.28 20.55 -7.69
CA GLY A 85 24.83 20.83 -9.01
C GLY A 85 23.96 21.75 -9.86
N THR A 86 23.77 23.00 -9.40
CA THR A 86 23.81 24.25 -10.20
C THR A 86 23.70 25.43 -9.26
#